data_AF-A0A848UNN9-F1
#
_entry.id   AF-A0A848UNN9-F1
#
_cell.length_a   1.000
_cell.length_b   1.000
_cell.length_c   1.000
_cell.angle_alpha   90.00
_cell.angle_beta   90.00
_cell.angle_gamma   90.00
#
_symmetry.space_group_name_H-M   'P 1'
#
loop_
_entity.id
_entity.type
_entity.pdbx_description
1 polymer ?
#
loop_
_entity_poly.entity_id
_entity_poly.type
_entity_poly.pdbx_seq_one_letter_code
_entity_poly.pdbx_strand_id
1 'polypeptide(L)'
;MEMQLDLFEGVILTTKQQEQVAKFKEDRAKNAKKAELRNQEIVGTLVEAGFVEGVDFKNTFNVSLVTDDAVLGYRYDDSQFTANDVEFIQVKGGVSFLSKRFSKEDNVVNDTVIQYFEFEGGKFEVSSVTGNYRKIKASTLLTKLQEQRKQAQINMDHFNRENLNFANAIDNLREKFPTADIFKFEDYDRIARSYHTVKRIKAQFKNGSYVTFNVGLDGTYRIAKKYDAATVGLNSDQLMEFFTNQNK
;
A
#
# COMPACT_ATOMS: atom_id res chain seq x y z
N MET A 1 23.45 -65.65 -12.19
CA MET A 1 23.33 -64.18 -12.05
C MET A 1 21.91 -63.90 -11.64
N GLU A 2 21.66 -63.86 -10.33
CA GLU A 2 20.39 -63.39 -9.79
C GLU A 2 20.35 -61.88 -9.95
N MET A 3 19.38 -61.36 -10.73
CA MET A 3 18.96 -59.97 -10.61
C MET A 3 17.99 -59.92 -9.44
N GLN A 4 18.50 -59.51 -8.28
CA GLN A 4 17.66 -59.10 -7.17
C GLN A 4 16.99 -57.78 -7.58
N LEU A 5 15.69 -57.85 -7.90
CA LEU A 5 14.83 -56.69 -8.07
C LEU A 5 14.82 -55.92 -6.74
N ASP A 6 15.37 -54.71 -6.76
CA ASP A 6 15.33 -53.75 -5.66
C ASP A 6 13.88 -53.26 -5.49
N LEU A 7 13.07 -54.04 -4.76
CA LEU A 7 11.62 -53.88 -4.67
C LEU A 7 11.18 -52.84 -3.62
N PHE A 8 12.09 -52.01 -3.10
CA PHE A 8 11.77 -51.06 -2.01
C PHE A 8 12.55 -49.75 -2.09
N GLU A 9 12.48 -49.05 -3.22
CA GLU A 9 12.81 -47.60 -3.27
C GLU A 9 11.74 -46.72 -2.59
N GLY A 10 10.67 -47.31 -2.05
CA GLY A 10 9.67 -46.62 -1.24
C GLY A 10 10.00 -46.71 0.25
N VAL A 11 10.07 -45.56 0.94
CA VAL A 11 10.09 -45.51 2.40
C VAL A 11 8.88 -46.27 2.94
N ILE A 12 9.08 -47.43 3.57
CA ILE A 12 8.00 -48.20 4.18
C ILE A 12 7.52 -47.45 5.41
N LEU A 13 6.36 -46.80 5.30
CA LEU A 13 5.70 -46.14 6.42
C LEU A 13 5.29 -47.17 7.48
N THR A 14 5.56 -46.88 8.75
CA THR A 14 5.03 -47.64 9.89
C THR A 14 3.50 -47.54 9.94
N THR A 15 2.83 -48.46 10.63
CA THR A 15 1.36 -48.40 10.82
C THR A 15 0.90 -47.04 11.37
N LYS A 16 1.63 -46.48 12.35
CA LYS A 16 1.34 -45.16 12.91
C LYS A 16 1.47 -44.04 11.86
N GLN A 17 2.48 -44.10 10.99
CA GLN A 17 2.66 -43.12 9.91
C GLN A 17 1.57 -43.27 8.83
N GLN A 18 1.14 -44.49 8.53
CA GLN A 18 0.01 -44.74 7.63
C GLN A 18 -1.30 -44.14 8.18
N GLU A 19 -1.57 -44.29 9.48
CA GLU A 19 -2.70 -43.65 10.15
C GLU A 19 -2.63 -42.11 10.08
N GLN A 20 -1.43 -41.54 10.26
CA GLN A 20 -1.22 -40.09 10.13
C GLN A 20 -1.47 -39.60 8.70
N VAL A 21 -1.05 -40.34 7.67
CA VAL A 21 -1.36 -40.04 6.27
C VAL A 21 -2.86 -40.12 6.02
N ALA A 22 -3.53 -41.16 6.50
CA ALA A 22 -4.98 -41.31 6.34
C ALA A 22 -5.76 -40.15 6.99
N LYS A 23 -5.38 -39.79 8.23
CA LYS A 23 -5.96 -38.63 8.93
C LYS A 23 -5.69 -37.33 8.20
N PHE A 24 -4.48 -37.12 7.69
CA PHE A 24 -4.15 -35.95 6.88
C PHE A 24 -5.07 -35.84 5.65
N LYS A 25 -5.29 -36.93 4.91
CA LYS A 25 -6.21 -36.94 3.76
C LYS A 25 -7.65 -36.59 4.18
N GLU A 26 -8.12 -37.17 5.29
CA GLU A 26 -9.45 -36.89 5.83
C GLU A 26 -9.61 -35.43 6.24
N ASP A 27 -8.62 -34.88 6.94
CA ASP A 27 -8.61 -33.47 7.39
C ASP A 27 -8.54 -32.52 6.19
N ARG A 28 -7.77 -32.85 5.14
CA ARG A 28 -7.74 -32.10 3.88
C ARG A 28 -9.13 -32.04 3.23
N ALA A 29 -9.82 -33.18 3.13
CA ALA A 29 -11.17 -33.24 2.57
C ALA A 29 -12.19 -32.44 3.40
N LYS A 30 -12.14 -32.57 4.74
CA LYS A 30 -13.00 -31.80 5.66
C LYS A 30 -12.76 -30.30 5.53
N ASN A 31 -11.50 -29.88 5.48
CA ASN A 31 -11.13 -28.48 5.35
C ASN A 31 -11.51 -27.90 3.98
N ALA A 32 -11.40 -28.69 2.91
CA ALA A 32 -11.85 -28.29 1.58
C ALA A 32 -13.35 -27.99 1.54
N LYS A 33 -14.18 -28.88 2.11
CA LYS A 33 -15.63 -28.66 2.20
C LYS A 33 -15.97 -27.40 3.01
N LYS A 34 -15.27 -27.16 4.13
CA LYS A 34 -15.46 -25.93 4.93
C LYS A 34 -15.06 -24.68 4.15
N ALA A 35 -13.94 -24.73 3.42
CA ALA A 35 -13.46 -23.62 2.63
C ALA A 35 -14.40 -23.30 1.46
N GLU A 36 -14.96 -24.33 0.82
CA GLU A 36 -15.94 -24.18 -0.26
C GLU A 36 -17.23 -23.51 0.23
N LEU A 37 -17.79 -23.98 1.35
CA LEU A 37 -18.97 -23.36 1.96
C LEU A 37 -18.72 -21.91 2.34
N ARG A 38 -17.56 -21.62 2.95
CA ARG A 38 -17.18 -20.25 3.30
C ARG A 38 -17.02 -19.37 2.06
N ASN A 39 -16.42 -19.90 0.99
CA ASN A 39 -16.27 -19.17 -0.27
C ASN A 39 -17.63 -18.86 -0.90
N GLN A 40 -18.54 -19.83 -0.92
CA GLN A 40 -19.92 -19.65 -1.40
C GLN A 40 -20.66 -18.59 -0.59
N GLU A 41 -20.54 -18.60 0.73
CA GLU A 41 -21.16 -17.60 1.62
C GLU A 41 -20.63 -16.18 1.35
N ILE A 42 -19.31 -16.04 1.18
CA ILE A 42 -18.67 -14.76 0.84
C ILE A 42 -19.17 -14.27 -0.51
N VAL A 43 -19.09 -15.10 -1.56
CA VAL A 43 -19.50 -14.74 -2.92
C VAL A 43 -20.99 -14.38 -2.95
N GLY A 44 -21.85 -15.17 -2.30
CA GLY A 44 -23.28 -14.89 -2.17
C GLY A 44 -23.53 -13.53 -1.53
N THR A 45 -22.89 -13.26 -0.38
CA THR A 45 -23.02 -11.96 0.31
C THR A 45 -22.58 -10.77 -0.55
N LEU A 46 -21.54 -10.94 -1.36
CA LEU A 46 -21.06 -9.90 -2.28
C LEU A 46 -22.05 -9.67 -3.42
N VAL A 47 -22.52 -10.73 -4.08
CA VAL A 47 -23.49 -10.65 -5.18
C VAL A 47 -24.81 -10.05 -4.71
N GLU A 48 -25.32 -10.46 -3.56
CA GLU A 48 -26.54 -9.88 -2.94
C GLU A 48 -26.39 -8.38 -2.66
N ALA A 49 -25.18 -7.93 -2.35
CA ALA A 49 -24.87 -6.52 -2.13
C ALA A 49 -24.61 -5.73 -3.43
N GLY A 50 -24.66 -6.39 -4.59
CA GLY A 50 -24.49 -5.77 -5.92
C GLY A 50 -23.05 -5.70 -6.43
N PHE A 51 -22.11 -6.46 -5.85
CA PHE A 51 -20.76 -6.59 -6.43
C PHE A 51 -20.82 -7.34 -7.75
N VAL A 52 -20.00 -6.92 -8.71
CA VAL A 52 -19.85 -7.60 -10.00
C VAL A 52 -18.50 -8.32 -10.06
N GLU A 53 -18.50 -9.62 -10.31
CA GLU A 53 -17.27 -10.39 -10.48
C GLU A 53 -16.49 -9.94 -11.73
N GLY A 54 -15.17 -9.85 -11.62
CA GLY A 54 -14.29 -9.28 -12.66
C GLY A 54 -14.20 -7.76 -12.65
N VAL A 55 -15.13 -7.06 -11.97
CA VAL A 55 -15.13 -5.59 -11.84
C VAL A 55 -14.79 -5.18 -10.41
N ASP A 56 -15.50 -5.75 -9.43
CA ASP A 56 -15.36 -5.38 -8.02
C ASP A 56 -14.57 -6.39 -7.20
N PHE A 57 -14.60 -7.64 -7.60
CA PHE A 57 -13.84 -8.71 -6.97
C PHE A 57 -13.48 -9.77 -8.00
N LYS A 58 -12.53 -10.63 -7.64
CA LYS A 58 -12.20 -11.86 -8.38
C LYS A 58 -12.28 -13.02 -7.41
N ASN A 59 -12.83 -14.15 -7.86
CA ASN A 59 -12.76 -15.41 -7.13
C ASN A 59 -11.87 -16.39 -7.88
N THR A 60 -10.74 -16.79 -7.29
CA THR A 60 -9.85 -17.84 -7.83
C THR A 60 -9.88 -19.11 -6.99
N PHE A 61 -10.92 -19.29 -6.17
CA PHE A 61 -11.07 -20.46 -5.33
C PHE A 61 -11.13 -21.73 -6.19
N ASN A 62 -10.27 -22.68 -5.87
CA ASN A 62 -10.20 -23.96 -6.55
C ASN A 62 -9.93 -25.09 -5.56
N VAL A 63 -10.61 -26.22 -5.78
CA VAL A 63 -10.36 -27.49 -5.08
C VAL A 63 -9.93 -28.51 -6.11
N SER A 64 -8.79 -29.15 -5.89
CA SER A 64 -8.25 -30.15 -6.80
C SER A 64 -7.62 -31.31 -6.04
N LEU A 65 -7.73 -32.51 -6.61
CA LEU A 65 -6.94 -33.66 -6.19
C LEU A 65 -5.52 -33.51 -6.76
N VAL A 66 -4.51 -33.66 -5.90
CA VAL A 66 -3.10 -33.55 -6.28
C VAL A 66 -2.31 -34.72 -5.69
N THR A 67 -1.20 -35.06 -6.33
CA THR A 67 -0.20 -36.00 -5.81
C THR A 67 1.06 -35.20 -5.51
N ASP A 68 1.48 -35.17 -4.24
CA ASP A 68 2.60 -34.37 -3.76
C ASP A 68 3.17 -34.95 -2.45
N ASP A 69 4.36 -34.52 -2.07
CA ASP A 69 4.97 -34.92 -0.80
C ASP A 69 4.26 -34.26 0.39
N ALA A 70 3.96 -35.06 1.42
CA ALA A 70 3.30 -34.62 2.64
C ALA A 70 4.26 -34.68 3.83
N VAL A 71 4.63 -33.51 4.35
CA VAL A 71 5.37 -33.40 5.62
C VAL A 71 4.38 -33.47 6.79
N LEU A 72 4.51 -34.51 7.61
CA LEU A 72 3.61 -34.84 8.72
C LEU A 72 4.39 -34.97 10.03
N GLY A 73 3.67 -35.03 11.16
CA GLY A 73 4.26 -35.06 12.51
C GLY A 73 4.71 -33.68 12.98
N TYR A 74 5.52 -33.65 14.05
CA TYR A 74 5.99 -32.41 14.65
C TYR A 74 7.52 -32.39 14.77
N ARG A 75 8.10 -31.20 14.57
CA ARG A 75 9.56 -31.01 14.68
C ARG A 75 10.05 -31.05 16.13
N TYR A 76 9.22 -30.68 17.11
CA TYR A 76 9.64 -30.54 18.51
C TYR A 76 9.76 -31.87 19.26
N ASP A 77 9.10 -32.92 18.78
CA ASP A 77 9.13 -34.27 19.39
C ASP A 77 9.80 -35.31 18.48
N ASP A 78 10.52 -34.85 17.45
CA ASP A 78 11.24 -35.67 16.47
C ASP A 78 10.37 -36.73 15.77
N SER A 79 9.05 -36.47 15.68
CA SER A 79 8.08 -37.35 14.99
C SER A 79 7.84 -36.97 13.53
N GLN A 80 8.55 -35.94 13.04
CA GLN A 80 8.36 -35.43 11.68
C GLN A 80 8.87 -36.43 10.63
N PHE A 81 8.08 -36.64 9.58
CA PHE A 81 8.47 -37.45 8.44
C PHE A 81 7.82 -36.92 7.16
N THR A 82 8.39 -37.31 6.01
CA THR A 82 7.82 -37.05 4.69
C THR A 82 7.21 -38.34 4.15
N ALA A 83 5.94 -38.28 3.76
CA ALA A 83 5.32 -39.31 2.95
C ALA A 83 5.33 -38.84 1.50
N ASN A 84 5.96 -39.60 0.61
CA ASN A 84 6.12 -39.24 -0.80
C ASN A 84 4.87 -39.63 -1.60
N ASP A 85 4.63 -38.89 -2.69
CA ASP A 85 3.57 -39.19 -3.68
C ASP A 85 2.18 -39.42 -3.06
N VAL A 86 1.84 -38.60 -2.06
CA VAL A 86 0.55 -38.71 -1.39
C VAL A 86 -0.50 -38.01 -2.23
N GLU A 87 -1.51 -38.77 -2.66
CA GLU A 87 -2.70 -38.18 -3.28
C GLU A 87 -3.63 -37.59 -2.21
N PHE A 88 -3.90 -36.28 -2.26
CA PHE A 88 -4.79 -35.58 -1.32
C PHE A 88 -5.49 -34.35 -1.95
N ILE A 89 -6.55 -33.87 -1.28
CA ILE A 89 -7.29 -32.68 -1.71
C ILE A 89 -6.53 -31.41 -1.32
N GLN A 90 -6.31 -30.53 -2.30
CA GLN A 90 -5.70 -29.22 -2.12
C GLN A 90 -6.72 -28.11 -2.42
N VAL A 91 -6.71 -27.07 -1.57
CA VAL A 91 -7.47 -25.84 -1.75
C VAL A 91 -6.50 -24.72 -2.11
N LYS A 92 -6.82 -23.94 -3.13
CA LYS A 92 -6.04 -22.76 -3.56
C LYS A 92 -6.95 -21.58 -3.86
N GLY A 93 -6.37 -20.39 -3.77
CA GLY A 93 -7.03 -19.14 -4.12
C GLY A 93 -8.15 -18.75 -3.16
N GLY A 94 -8.99 -17.82 -3.61
CA GLY A 94 -10.10 -17.28 -2.83
C GLY A 94 -10.62 -15.99 -3.45
N VAL A 95 -11.38 -15.25 -2.66
CA VAL A 95 -11.92 -13.94 -3.05
C VAL A 95 -10.87 -12.85 -2.83
N SER A 96 -10.82 -11.89 -3.74
CA SER A 96 -10.04 -10.65 -3.58
C SER A 96 -10.79 -9.47 -4.16
N PHE A 97 -10.70 -8.30 -3.55
CA PHE A 97 -11.35 -7.09 -4.05
C PHE A 97 -10.46 -6.35 -5.05
N LEU A 98 -11.07 -5.84 -6.11
CA LEU A 98 -10.41 -5.07 -7.16
C LEU A 98 -10.57 -3.58 -6.88
N SER A 99 -9.48 -2.82 -6.88
CA SER A 99 -9.48 -1.38 -6.62
C SER A 99 -8.46 -0.66 -7.50
N LYS A 100 -8.25 0.63 -7.24
CA LYS A 100 -7.26 1.46 -7.93
C LYS A 100 -6.47 2.30 -6.93
N ARG A 101 -5.21 2.59 -7.26
CA ARG A 101 -4.34 3.48 -6.48
C ARG A 101 -3.44 4.30 -7.39
N PHE A 102 -3.24 5.57 -7.04
CA PHE A 102 -2.31 6.45 -7.72
C PHE A 102 -0.85 6.17 -7.30
N SER A 103 0.03 5.92 -8.28
CA SER A 103 1.49 5.89 -8.13
C SER A 103 2.07 7.27 -8.43
N LYS A 104 2.71 7.90 -7.44
CA LYS A 104 3.38 9.20 -7.62
C LYS A 104 4.67 9.09 -8.45
N GLU A 105 5.31 7.94 -8.41
CA GLU A 105 6.58 7.67 -9.10
C GLU A 105 6.36 7.59 -10.61
N ASP A 106 5.40 6.77 -11.03
CA ASP A 106 5.07 6.56 -12.44
C ASP A 106 4.01 7.55 -12.96
N ASN A 107 3.45 8.37 -12.08
CA ASN A 107 2.37 9.30 -12.34
C ASN A 107 1.15 8.66 -13.05
N VAL A 108 0.71 7.50 -12.57
CA VAL A 108 -0.38 6.72 -13.17
C VAL A 108 -1.31 6.13 -12.10
N VAL A 109 -2.56 5.91 -12.46
CA VAL A 109 -3.51 5.14 -11.64
C VAL A 109 -3.39 3.66 -11.98
N ASN A 110 -2.87 2.88 -11.04
CA ASN A 110 -2.71 1.44 -11.15
C ASN A 110 -3.92 0.70 -10.59
N ASP A 111 -4.25 -0.43 -11.22
CA ASP A 111 -5.15 -1.41 -10.63
C ASP A 111 -4.46 -2.09 -9.44
N THR A 112 -5.22 -2.39 -8.39
CA THR A 112 -4.72 -3.04 -7.18
C THR A 112 -5.69 -4.10 -6.69
N VAL A 113 -5.15 -5.08 -5.96
CA VAL A 113 -5.90 -6.23 -5.46
C VAL A 113 -5.77 -6.27 -3.93
N ILE A 114 -6.91 -6.41 -3.26
CA ILE A 114 -6.98 -6.52 -1.80
C ILE A 114 -7.33 -7.96 -1.45
N GLN A 115 -6.36 -8.68 -0.88
CA GLN A 115 -6.48 -10.09 -0.54
C GLN A 115 -6.78 -10.34 0.95
N TYR A 116 -6.47 -9.36 1.80
CA TYR A 116 -6.62 -9.48 3.24
C TYR A 116 -7.92 -8.86 3.73
N PHE A 117 -8.81 -9.70 4.24
CA PHE A 117 -10.03 -9.31 4.94
C PHE A 117 -10.48 -10.40 5.90
N GLU A 118 -11.30 -10.02 6.87
CA GLU A 118 -12.07 -10.98 7.66
C GLU A 118 -13.54 -10.96 7.24
N PHE A 119 -14.18 -12.13 7.27
CA PHE A 119 -15.60 -12.28 7.03
C PHE A 119 -16.25 -13.07 8.17
N GLU A 120 -17.24 -12.44 8.81
CA GLU A 120 -17.98 -13.01 9.93
C GLU A 120 -19.38 -12.37 10.02
N GLY A 121 -20.42 -13.18 10.20
CA GLY A 121 -21.79 -12.70 10.39
C GLY A 121 -22.32 -11.82 9.26
N GLY A 122 -21.99 -12.14 8.00
CA GLY A 122 -22.39 -11.38 6.81
C GLY A 122 -21.71 -10.02 6.67
N LYS A 123 -20.60 -9.78 7.40
CA LYS A 123 -19.86 -8.51 7.39
C LYS A 123 -18.39 -8.73 7.10
N PHE A 124 -17.78 -7.69 6.54
CA PHE A 124 -16.40 -7.67 6.11
C PHE A 124 -15.59 -6.66 6.92
N GLU A 125 -14.41 -7.08 7.37
CA GLU A 125 -13.38 -6.20 7.89
C GLU A 125 -12.29 -6.03 6.82
N VAL A 126 -12.15 -4.80 6.30
CA VAL A 126 -11.18 -4.51 5.22
C VAL A 126 -10.45 -3.21 5.55
N SER A 127 -9.44 -3.30 6.40
CA SER A 127 -8.72 -2.13 6.93
C SER A 127 -8.05 -1.28 5.84
N SER A 128 -7.63 -1.89 4.72
CA SER A 128 -7.08 -1.19 3.55
C SER A 128 -8.10 -0.32 2.81
N VAL A 129 -9.40 -0.49 3.07
CA VAL A 129 -10.50 0.31 2.49
C VAL A 129 -11.09 1.25 3.53
N THR A 130 -11.23 0.81 4.78
CA THR A 130 -11.92 1.58 5.84
C THR A 130 -10.98 2.39 6.74
N GLY A 131 -9.68 2.06 6.77
CA GLY A 131 -8.70 2.64 7.68
C GLY A 131 -8.84 2.17 9.14
N ASN A 132 -9.65 1.15 9.42
CA ASN A 132 -9.87 0.60 10.76
C ASN A 132 -10.33 -0.87 10.71
N TYR A 133 -10.36 -1.52 11.87
CA TYR A 133 -10.73 -2.93 12.02
C TYR A 133 -12.25 -3.13 12.25
N ARG A 134 -13.10 -2.21 11.79
CA ARG A 134 -14.56 -2.34 11.97
C ARG A 134 -15.16 -3.19 10.85
N LYS A 135 -15.87 -4.24 11.23
CA LYS A 135 -16.72 -5.05 10.34
C LYS A 135 -17.90 -4.22 9.81
N ILE A 136 -18.03 -4.13 8.49
CA ILE A 136 -19.07 -3.39 7.77
C ILE A 136 -19.88 -4.31 6.85
N LYS A 137 -21.10 -3.89 6.48
CA LYS A 137 -21.91 -4.63 5.50
C LYS A 137 -21.24 -4.59 4.12
N ALA A 138 -21.47 -5.62 3.31
CA ALA A 138 -20.97 -5.68 1.93
C ALA A 138 -21.39 -4.44 1.11
N SER A 139 -22.64 -3.98 1.22
CA SER A 139 -23.09 -2.77 0.51
C SER A 139 -22.27 -1.52 0.87
N THR A 140 -21.93 -1.35 2.15
CA THR A 140 -21.04 -0.27 2.60
C THR A 140 -19.62 -0.45 2.07
N LEU A 141 -19.13 -1.69 2.01
CA LEU A 141 -17.82 -1.99 1.44
C LEU A 141 -17.78 -1.62 -0.05
N LEU A 142 -18.82 -1.94 -0.81
CA LEU A 142 -18.93 -1.59 -2.24
C LEU A 142 -18.80 -0.08 -2.46
N THR A 143 -19.57 0.71 -1.70
CA THR A 143 -19.51 2.18 -1.77
C THR A 143 -18.10 2.69 -1.49
N LYS A 144 -17.46 2.20 -0.42
CA LYS A 144 -16.09 2.62 -0.07
C LYS A 144 -15.05 2.21 -1.09
N LEU A 145 -15.20 1.04 -1.70
CA LEU A 145 -14.33 0.58 -2.77
C LEU A 145 -14.44 1.50 -4.00
N GLN A 146 -15.65 1.90 -4.36
CA GLN A 146 -15.90 2.86 -5.43
C GLN A 146 -15.34 4.26 -5.11
N GLU A 147 -15.50 4.74 -3.87
CA GLU A 147 -14.88 5.99 -3.39
C GLU A 147 -13.36 5.94 -3.52
N GLN A 148 -12.73 4.86 -3.08
CA GLN A 148 -11.28 4.67 -3.16
C GLN A 148 -10.79 4.73 -4.62
N ARG A 149 -11.49 4.08 -5.56
CA ARG A 149 -11.16 4.13 -6.98
C ARG A 149 -11.26 5.54 -7.55
N LYS A 150 -12.31 6.28 -7.21
CA LYS A 150 -12.47 7.70 -7.61
C LYS A 150 -11.36 8.57 -7.02
N GLN A 151 -11.01 8.34 -5.76
CA GLN A 151 -9.98 9.09 -5.07
C GLN A 151 -8.59 8.90 -5.71
N ALA A 152 -8.31 7.73 -6.30
CA ALA A 152 -7.06 7.52 -7.04
C ALA A 152 -6.90 8.54 -8.18
N GLN A 153 -7.95 8.79 -8.97
CA GLN A 153 -7.92 9.79 -10.03
C GLN A 153 -7.77 11.21 -9.48
N ILE A 154 -8.56 11.55 -8.45
CA ILE A 154 -8.50 12.87 -7.79
C ILE A 154 -7.09 13.16 -7.27
N ASN A 155 -6.42 12.15 -6.69
CA ASN A 155 -5.06 12.28 -6.18
C ASN A 155 -4.06 12.53 -7.31
N MET A 156 -4.22 11.87 -8.45
CA MET A 156 -3.39 12.09 -9.63
C MET A 156 -3.57 13.51 -10.18
N ASP A 157 -4.81 13.95 -10.36
CA ASP A 157 -5.14 15.29 -10.87
C ASP A 157 -4.60 16.38 -9.95
N HIS A 158 -4.75 16.19 -8.64
CA HIS A 158 -4.18 17.08 -7.63
C HIS A 158 -2.65 17.15 -7.74
N PHE A 159 -1.97 16.00 -7.85
CA PHE A 159 -0.53 15.92 -7.97
C PHE A 159 -0.02 16.63 -9.24
N ASN A 160 -0.68 16.41 -10.37
CA ASN A 160 -0.34 17.04 -11.64
C ASN A 160 -0.53 18.57 -11.58
N ARG A 161 -1.66 19.02 -11.03
CA ARG A 161 -1.94 20.45 -10.86
C ARG A 161 -0.93 21.12 -9.93
N GLU A 162 -0.60 20.48 -8.82
CA GLU A 162 0.43 20.98 -7.90
C GLU A 162 1.78 21.15 -8.63
N ASN A 163 2.24 20.11 -9.34
CA ASN A 163 3.50 20.16 -10.07
C ASN A 163 3.53 21.26 -11.16
N LEU A 164 2.44 21.40 -11.92
CA LEU A 164 2.30 22.45 -12.93
C LEU A 164 2.38 23.85 -12.30
N ASN A 165 1.69 24.07 -11.18
CA ASN A 165 1.71 25.35 -10.50
C ASN A 165 3.10 25.71 -9.96
N PHE A 166 3.83 24.72 -9.40
CA PHE A 166 5.21 24.93 -8.98
C PHE A 166 6.11 25.29 -10.17
N ALA A 167 5.97 24.61 -11.31
CA ALA A 167 6.75 24.91 -12.51
C ALA A 167 6.48 26.35 -12.99
N ASN A 168 5.21 26.71 -13.17
CA ASN A 168 4.82 28.06 -13.60
C ASN A 168 5.32 29.16 -12.65
N ALA A 169 5.24 28.94 -11.33
CA ALA A 169 5.73 29.89 -10.34
C ALA A 169 7.26 30.03 -10.37
N ILE A 170 7.99 28.92 -10.57
CA ILE A 170 9.46 28.95 -10.75
C ILE A 170 9.82 29.76 -11.99
N ASP A 171 9.16 29.49 -13.12
CA ASP A 171 9.46 30.18 -14.38
C ASP A 171 9.16 31.68 -14.27
N ASN A 172 8.03 32.06 -13.66
CA ASN A 172 7.70 33.47 -13.44
C ASN A 172 8.71 34.19 -12.52
N LEU A 173 9.17 33.51 -11.46
CA LEU A 173 10.19 34.06 -10.58
C LEU A 173 11.53 34.21 -11.29
N ARG A 174 11.92 33.25 -12.15
CA ARG A 174 13.17 33.29 -12.92
C ARG A 174 13.17 34.43 -13.93
N GLU A 175 12.04 34.67 -14.58
CA GLU A 175 11.87 35.81 -15.47
C GLU A 175 12.00 37.15 -14.73
N LYS A 176 11.36 37.30 -13.57
CA LYS A 176 11.38 38.55 -12.79
C LYS A 176 12.69 38.79 -12.05
N PHE A 177 13.38 37.74 -11.62
CA PHE A 177 14.56 37.82 -10.77
C PHE A 177 15.70 36.95 -11.32
N PRO A 178 16.25 37.28 -12.50
CA PRO A 178 17.20 36.42 -13.21
C PRO A 178 18.54 36.24 -12.48
N THR A 179 18.85 37.08 -11.49
CA THR A 179 20.07 36.99 -10.68
C THR A 179 19.93 36.10 -9.45
N ALA A 180 18.72 35.65 -9.13
CA ALA A 180 18.45 34.71 -8.04
C ALA A 180 18.50 33.26 -8.54
N ASP A 181 19.07 32.37 -7.74
CA ASP A 181 18.93 30.93 -7.93
C ASP A 181 17.55 30.49 -7.40
N ILE A 182 16.71 29.95 -8.30
CA ILE A 182 15.31 29.64 -8.02
C ILE A 182 15.05 28.16 -8.24
N PHE A 183 14.66 27.49 -7.16
CA PHE A 183 14.43 26.05 -7.15
C PHE A 183 13.36 25.64 -6.13
N LYS A 184 12.77 24.47 -6.36
CA LYS A 184 11.86 23.80 -5.42
C LYS A 184 12.66 23.06 -4.35
N PHE A 185 12.25 23.14 -3.10
CA PHE A 185 12.88 22.43 -1.99
C PHE A 185 11.84 22.01 -0.93
N GLU A 186 12.26 21.10 -0.04
CA GLU A 186 11.48 20.73 1.15
C GLU A 186 11.87 21.62 2.33
N ASP A 187 10.86 22.23 2.96
CA ASP A 187 10.96 23.03 4.17
C ASP A 187 10.07 22.38 5.26
N TYR A 188 10.10 22.95 6.46
CA TYR A 188 9.30 22.49 7.58
C TYR A 188 8.49 23.63 8.16
N ASP A 189 7.21 23.34 8.38
CA ASP A 189 6.35 24.15 9.22
C ASP A 189 6.15 23.47 10.57
N ARG A 190 6.30 24.25 11.64
CA ARG A 190 5.98 23.80 12.99
C ARG A 190 4.51 24.06 13.26
N ILE A 191 3.74 23.01 13.48
CA ILE A 191 2.35 23.10 13.95
C ILE A 191 2.32 22.45 15.33
N ALA A 192 2.10 23.27 16.36
CA ALA A 192 2.17 22.87 17.77
C ALA A 192 3.50 22.18 18.14
N ARG A 193 3.47 20.86 18.40
CA ARG A 193 4.62 20.04 18.81
C ARG A 193 5.17 19.16 17.68
N SER A 194 4.68 19.34 16.45
CA SER A 194 5.07 18.52 15.29
C SER A 194 5.60 19.38 14.15
N TYR A 195 6.52 18.81 13.38
CA TYR A 195 7.02 19.39 12.13
C TYR A 195 6.35 18.68 10.96
N HIS A 196 5.89 19.46 9.99
CA HIS A 196 5.32 18.94 8.75
C HIS A 196 6.21 19.37 7.58
N THR A 197 6.62 18.40 6.77
CA THR A 197 7.34 18.66 5.53
C THR A 197 6.40 19.38 4.55
N VAL A 198 6.85 20.51 4.03
CA VAL A 198 6.13 21.31 3.04
C VAL A 198 7.05 21.59 1.86
N LYS A 199 6.50 21.54 0.64
CA LYS A 199 7.24 21.94 -0.56
C LYS A 199 7.14 23.46 -0.74
N ARG A 200 8.26 24.11 -1.01
CA ARG A 200 8.35 25.56 -1.24
C ARG A 200 9.26 25.86 -2.42
N ILE A 201 9.14 27.07 -2.95
CA ILE A 201 10.15 27.64 -3.84
C ILE A 201 11.11 28.48 -3.00
N LYS A 202 12.41 28.38 -3.24
CA LYS A 202 13.43 29.27 -2.69
C LYS A 202 14.00 30.11 -3.82
N ALA A 203 14.04 31.42 -3.63
CA ALA A 203 14.81 32.36 -4.44
C ALA A 203 16.02 32.81 -3.60
N GLN A 204 17.21 32.31 -3.94
CA GLN A 204 18.45 32.54 -3.20
C GLN A 204 19.38 33.47 -3.98
N PHE A 205 19.86 34.52 -3.32
CA PHE A 205 20.77 35.49 -3.91
C PHE A 205 22.23 35.14 -3.57
N LYS A 206 23.17 35.63 -4.38
CA LYS A 206 24.62 35.36 -4.21
C LYS A 206 25.17 35.80 -2.86
N ASN A 207 24.58 36.83 -2.26
CA ASN A 207 24.98 37.33 -0.93
C ASN A 207 24.49 36.44 0.23
N GLY A 208 23.78 35.35 -0.05
CA GLY A 208 23.23 34.43 0.94
C GLY A 208 21.82 34.78 1.42
N SER A 209 21.30 35.97 1.11
CA SER A 209 19.92 36.33 1.40
C SER A 209 18.96 35.49 0.56
N TYR A 210 17.75 35.23 1.06
CA TYR A 210 16.76 34.45 0.32
C TYR A 210 15.32 34.79 0.71
N VAL A 211 14.41 34.48 -0.21
CA VAL A 211 12.96 34.50 0.03
C VAL A 211 12.40 33.13 -0.33
N THR A 212 11.52 32.59 0.53
CA THR A 212 10.78 31.36 0.22
C THR A 212 9.32 31.66 -0.06
N PHE A 213 8.68 30.83 -0.89
CA PHE A 213 7.30 31.01 -1.31
C PHE A 213 6.48 29.73 -1.09
N ASN A 214 5.27 29.90 -0.56
CA ASN A 214 4.22 28.89 -0.62
C ASN A 214 3.51 29.02 -1.98
N VAL A 215 3.22 27.89 -2.62
CA VAL A 215 2.47 27.84 -3.89
C VAL A 215 1.10 27.23 -3.63
N GLY A 216 0.05 27.91 -4.06
CA GLY A 216 -1.34 27.48 -3.97
C GLY A 216 -1.74 26.55 -5.12
N LEU A 217 -2.84 25.81 -4.92
CA LEU A 217 -3.42 24.96 -5.96
C LEU A 217 -4.09 25.76 -7.09
N ASP A 218 -4.31 27.05 -6.88
CA ASP A 218 -4.76 28.02 -7.89
C ASP A 218 -3.61 28.66 -8.69
N GLY A 219 -2.36 28.27 -8.39
CA GLY A 219 -1.16 28.82 -9.02
C GLY A 219 -0.68 30.12 -8.41
N THR A 220 -1.40 30.70 -7.45
CA THR A 220 -0.91 31.88 -6.72
C THR A 220 0.27 31.46 -5.84
N TYR A 221 1.24 32.36 -5.66
CA TYR A 221 2.34 32.13 -4.73
C TYR A 221 2.55 33.34 -3.84
N ARG A 222 2.86 33.07 -2.57
CA ARG A 222 3.00 34.09 -1.52
C ARG A 222 4.26 33.85 -0.71
N ILE A 223 4.88 34.93 -0.28
CA ILE A 223 6.08 34.87 0.55
C ILE A 223 5.76 34.11 1.84
N ALA A 224 6.60 33.12 2.14
CA ALA A 224 6.54 32.31 3.35
C ALA A 224 7.58 32.78 4.38
N LYS A 225 8.84 32.91 3.96
CA LYS A 225 9.94 33.40 4.81
C LYS A 225 10.82 34.37 4.03
N LYS A 226 11.42 35.31 4.75
CA LYS A 226 12.45 36.22 4.24
C LYS A 226 13.67 36.08 5.14
N TYR A 227 14.85 36.09 4.54
CA TYR A 227 16.11 36.01 5.25
C TYR A 227 17.10 36.96 4.60
N ASP A 228 17.67 37.86 5.40
CA ASP A 228 18.73 38.75 4.97
C ASP A 228 20.05 38.39 5.66
N ALA A 229 21.00 37.87 4.88
CA ALA A 229 22.29 37.43 5.37
C ALA A 229 23.08 38.56 6.05
N ALA A 230 22.87 39.81 5.62
CA ALA A 230 23.55 40.98 6.20
C ALA A 230 23.14 41.25 7.66
N THR A 231 21.97 40.78 8.08
CA THR A 231 21.38 41.10 9.40
C THR A 231 21.57 40.02 10.46
N VAL A 232 21.95 38.81 10.08
CA VAL A 232 21.83 37.62 10.94
C VAL A 232 22.80 37.60 12.12
N GLY A 233 23.95 38.26 11.97
CA GLY A 233 24.95 38.38 13.04
C GLY A 233 24.89 39.71 13.80
N LEU A 234 23.98 40.62 13.43
CA LEU A 234 23.92 41.95 14.04
C LEU A 234 23.20 41.89 15.38
N ASN A 235 23.76 42.56 16.39
CA ASN A 235 23.02 42.85 17.62
C ASN A 235 22.00 43.98 17.38
N SER A 236 21.20 44.31 18.40
CA SER A 236 20.11 45.28 18.27
C SER A 236 20.59 46.66 17.76
N ASP A 237 21.68 47.20 18.31
CA ASP A 237 22.17 48.53 17.94
C ASP A 237 22.74 48.52 16.52
N GLN A 238 23.51 47.49 16.17
CA GLN A 238 24.06 47.31 14.83
C GLN A 238 22.96 47.15 13.77
N LEU A 239 21.87 46.45 14.10
CA LEU A 239 20.72 46.29 13.22
C LEU A 239 19.98 47.62 13.00
N MET A 240 19.81 48.41 14.06
CA MET A 240 19.19 49.74 13.96
C MET A 240 20.05 50.72 13.16
N GLU A 241 21.37 50.66 13.32
CA GLU A 241 22.32 51.46 12.52
C GLU A 241 22.30 51.03 11.05
N PHE A 242 22.29 49.71 10.78
CA PHE A 242 22.13 49.16 9.43
C PHE A 242 20.88 49.71 8.73
N PHE A 243 19.72 49.71 9.39
CA PHE A 243 18.49 50.28 8.81
C PHE A 243 18.53 51.80 8.66
N THR A 244 19.19 52.52 9.56
CA THR A 244 19.35 53.98 9.45
C THR A 244 20.16 54.35 8.20
N ASN A 245 21.20 53.58 7.91
CA ASN A 245 22.10 53.84 6.79
C ASN A 245 21.54 53.40 5.42
N GLN A 246 20.47 52.60 5.38
CA GLN A 246 19.76 52.27 4.13
C GLN A 246 18.88 53.41 3.58
N ASN A 247 18.53 54.39 4.43
CA ASN A 247 17.65 55.52 4.06
C ASN A 247 18.43 56.77 3.61
N LYS A 248 19.74 56.66 3.38
CA LYS A 248 20.60 57.73 2.86
C LYS A 248 20.97 57.42 1.41
#